data_AF-D8MJV0-F1
#
_entry.id   AF-D8MJV0-F1
#
_cell.length_a   1.000
_cell.length_b   1.000
_cell.length_c   1.000
_cell.angle_alpha   90.00
_cell.angle_beta   90.00
_cell.angle_gamma   90.00
#
_symmetry.space_group_name_H-M   'P 1'
#
loop_
_entity.id
_entity.type
_entity.pdbx_description
1 polymer ?
#
loop_
_entity_poly.entity_id
_entity_poly.type
_entity_poly.pdbx_seq_one_letter_code
_entity_poly.pdbx_strand_id
1 'polypeptide(L)' 'MYYYLLQSGTGKWLIHRRGCELLTGSPGKIFLGTVYSTRQAVGVARNRVREPKLCYLCFRDEI' A
#
# COMPACT_ATOMS: atom_id res chain seq x y z
N MET A 1 2.16 10.13 7.80
CA MET A 1 1.39 9.40 6.76
C MET A 1 1.16 7.97 7.21
N TYR A 2 0.01 7.35 6.90
CA TYR A 2 -0.30 5.96 7.25
C TYR A 2 -0.33 5.10 5.98
N TYR A 3 0.27 3.92 6.02
CA TYR A 3 0.34 3.02 4.86
C TYR A 3 -0.34 1.67 5.14
N TYR A 4 -0.95 1.13 4.11
CA TYR A 4 -1.64 -0.15 4.11
C TYR A 4 -1.17 -0.99 2.93
N LEU A 5 -1.19 -2.30 3.10
CA LEU A 5 -1.03 -3.27 2.03
C LEU A 5 -2.38 -3.90 1.73
N LEU A 6 -2.74 -4.03 0.47
CA LEU A 6 -3.97 -4.68 0.05
C LEU A 6 -3.68 -5.59 -1.15
N GLN A 7 -4.21 -6.80 -1.14
CA GLN A 7 -4.13 -7.68 -2.30
C GLN A 7 -5.24 -7.29 -3.29
N SER A 8 -4.84 -6.91 -4.50
CA SER A 8 -5.77 -6.74 -5.62
C SER A 8 -6.36 -8.10 -6.01
N GLY A 9 -7.56 -8.10 -6.60
CA GLY A 9 -8.18 -9.32 -7.15
C GLY A 9 -7.32 -10.06 -8.20
N THR A 10 -6.27 -9.41 -8.73
CA THR A 10 -5.27 -10.03 -9.61
C THR A 10 -4.13 -10.75 -8.87
N GLY A 11 -4.23 -10.90 -7.54
CA GLY A 11 -3.19 -11.49 -6.69
C GLY A 11 -2.00 -10.58 -6.38
N LYS A 12 -1.94 -9.39 -7.01
CA LYS A 12 -0.87 -8.40 -6.82
C LYS A 12 -1.06 -7.63 -5.51
N TRP A 13 0.02 -7.41 -4.79
CA TRP A 13 0.00 -6.59 -3.58
C TRP A 13 0.25 -5.11 -3.89
N LEU A 14 -0.65 -4.27 -3.40
CA LEU A 14 -0.60 -2.83 -3.57
C LEU A 14 -0.41 -2.13 -2.23
N ILE A 15 0.47 -1.14 -2.21
CA ILE A 15 0.67 -0.23 -1.08
C ILE A 15 -0.24 0.97 -1.29
N HIS A 16 -1.04 1.28 -0.28
CA HIS A 16 -1.98 2.38 -0.26
C HIS A 16 -1.67 3.34 0.89
N ARG A 17 -1.99 4.62 0.69
CA ARG A 17 -2.04 5.63 1.76
C ARG A 17 -3.41 5.61 2.43
N ARG A 18 -3.47 6.02 3.71
CA ARG A 18 -4.76 6.31 4.37
C ARG A 18 -5.57 7.29 3.53
N GLY A 19 -6.87 7.02 3.42
CA GLY A 19 -7.81 7.85 2.65
C GLY A 19 -7.93 7.44 1.18
N CYS A 20 -7.17 6.44 0.72
CA CYS A 20 -7.40 5.86 -0.61
C CYS A 20 -8.79 5.25 -0.69
N GLU A 21 -9.57 5.63 -1.71
CA GLU A 21 -10.91 5.09 -1.96
C GLU A 21 -10.93 3.57 -2.11
N LEU A 22 -9.85 2.99 -2.67
CA LEU A 22 -9.68 1.54 -2.82
C LEU A 22 -9.41 0.80 -1.50
N LEU A 23 -9.28 1.50 -0.37
CA LEU A 23 -9.20 0.87 0.97
C LEU A 23 -10.56 0.79 1.67
N THR A 24 -11.54 1.58 1.22
CA THR A 24 -12.85 1.66 1.85
C THR A 24 -13.64 0.39 1.54
N GLY A 25 -14.08 -0.30 2.59
CA GLY A 25 -14.82 -1.56 2.44
C GLY A 25 -14.00 -2.77 1.99
N SER A 26 -12.69 -2.62 1.70
CA SER A 26 -11.85 -3.73 1.28
C SER A 26 -11.42 -4.61 2.46
N PRO A 27 -11.82 -5.90 2.50
CA PRO A 27 -11.34 -6.83 3.50
C PRO A 27 -9.86 -7.17 3.27
N GLY A 28 -9.17 -7.62 4.32
CA GLY A 28 -7.79 -8.11 4.19
C GLY A 28 -6.71 -7.03 4.04
N LYS A 29 -7.01 -5.76 4.32
CA LYS A 29 -5.99 -4.71 4.39
C LYS A 29 -5.06 -4.93 5.58
N ILE A 30 -3.76 -4.90 5.33
CA ILE A 30 -2.72 -5.07 6.33
C ILE A 30 -2.11 -3.70 6.64
N PHE A 31 -2.14 -3.29 7.90
CA PHE A 31 -1.49 -2.06 8.30
C PHE A 31 0.03 -2.20 8.27
N LEU A 32 0.72 -1.32 7.53
CA LEU A 32 2.18 -1.33 7.41
C LEU A 32 2.86 -0.46 8.47
N GLY A 33 2.26 0.68 8.84
CA GLY A 33 2.80 1.59 9.85
C GLY A 33 2.41 3.05 9.66
N THR A 34 2.86 3.88 10.62
CA THR A 34 2.75 5.35 10.60
C THR A 34 4.10 6.01 10.37
N VAL A 35 4.10 7.26 9.92
CA VAL A 35 5.29 8.15 9.82
C VAL A 35 6.37 7.70 8.83
N TYR A 36 6.12 6.66 8.03
CA TYR A 36 7.02 6.29 6.96
C TYR A 36 7.03 7.29 5.80
N SER A 37 8.19 7.46 5.18
CA SER A 37 8.28 7.88 3.78
C SER A 37 7.78 6.77 2.86
N THR A 38 7.45 7.10 1.61
CA THR A 38 7.05 6.10 0.60
C THR A 38 8.10 4.97 0.47
N ARG A 39 9.40 5.31 0.47
CA ARG A 39 10.49 4.33 0.39
C ARG A 39 10.53 3.38 1.60
N GLN A 40 10.36 3.91 2.81
CA GLN A 40 10.32 3.08 4.03
C GLN A 40 9.11 2.14 4.02
N ALA A 41 7.94 2.62 3.60
CA ALA A 41 6.75 1.79 3.47
C ALA A 41 6.94 0.65 2.46
N VAL A 42 7.60 0.91 1.32
CA VAL A 42 7.98 -0.13 0.34
C VAL A 42 8.94 -1.15 0.95
N GLY A 43 9.93 -0.71 1.71
CA GLY A 43 10.85 -1.61 2.41
C GLY A 43 10.13 -2.56 3.36
N VAL A 44 9.24 -2.03 4.21
CA VAL A 44 8.44 -2.83 5.14
C VAL A 44 7.50 -3.78 4.39
N ALA A 45 6.88 -3.33 3.30
CA ALA A 45 6.02 -4.17 2.47
C ALA A 45 6.79 -5.36 1.85
N ARG A 46 8.02 -5.13 1.39
CA ARG A 46 8.87 -6.19 0.80
C ARG A 46 9.27 -7.28 1.78
N ASN A 47 9.30 -6.99 3.09
CA ASN A 47 9.51 -8.01 4.12
C ASN A 47 8.28 -8.92 4.32
N ARG A 48 7.10 -8.51 3.86
CA ARG A 48 5.84 -9.24 4.05
C ARG A 48 5.38 -9.96 2.79
N VAL A 49 5.62 -9.35 1.62
CA VAL A 49 5.13 -9.87 0.33
C VAL A 49 6.17 -9.71 -0.76
N ARG A 50 6.12 -10.61 -1.75
CA ARG A 50 6.96 -10.53 -2.93
C ARG A 50 6.46 -9.42 -3.85
N GLU A 51 7.36 -8.47 -4.17
CA GLU A 51 7.17 -7.42 -5.18
C GLU A 51 5.90 -6.55 -4.99
N PRO A 52 5.75 -5.85 -3.85
CA PRO A 52 4.65 -4.91 -3.66
C PRO A 52 4.78 -3.74 -4.64
N LYS A 53 3.64 -3.31 -5.19
CA LYS A 53 3.55 -2.14 -6.09
C LYS A 53 2.86 -0.98 -5.38
N LEU A 54 3.10 0.23 -5.86
CA LEU A 54 2.43 1.43 -5.38
C LEU A 54 1.03 1.54 -6.01
N CYS A 55 0.03 1.92 -5.23
CA CYS A 55 -1.30 2.23 -5.75
C CYS A 55 -1.24 3.48 -6.64
N TYR A 56 -1.63 3.36 -7.91
CA TYR A 56 -1.58 4.48 -8.85
C TYR A 56 -2.36 5.72 -8.41
N LEU A 57 -3.47 5.56 -7.66
CA LEU A 57 -4.24 6.69 -7.12
C LEU A 57 -3.50 7.40 -5.98
N CYS A 58 -2.73 6.66 -5.17
CA CYS A 58 -2.05 7.21 -4.00
C CYS A 58 -0.75 7.95 -4.35
N PHE A 59 -0.15 7.60 -5.49
CA PHE A 59 1.20 8.01 -5.88
C PHE A 59 1.24 8.55 -7.32
N ARG A 60 0.10 9.03 -7.85
CA ARG A 60 -0.01 9.54 -9.22
C ARG A 60 1.00 10.66 -9.50
N ASP A 61 1.21 11.53 -8.52
CA ASP A 61 2.11 12.69 -8.60
C ASP A 61 3.58 12.35 -8.28
N GLU A 62 3.88 11.08 -8.00
CA GLU A 62 5.23 10.56 -7.72
C GLU A 62 5.80 9.72 -8.87
N ILE A 63 5.09 9.66 -10.00
CA ILE A 63 5.45 8.90 -11.22
C ILE A 63 5.70 9.89 -12.36
#